data_AF-A0A0E0NQG1-F1
#
_entry.id   AF-A0A0E0NQG1-F1
#
_cell.length_a   1.000
_cell.length_b   1.000
_cell.length_c   1.000
_cell.angle_alpha   90.00
_cell.angle_beta   90.00
_cell.angle_gamma   90.00
#
_symmetry.space_group_name_H-M   'P 1'
#
loop_
_entity.id
_entity.type
_entity.pdbx_description
1 polymer ?
#
loop_
_entity_poly.entity_id
_entity_poly.type
_entity_poly.pdbx_seq_one_letter_code
_entity_poly.pdbx_strand_id
1 'polypeptide(L)'
;MSARDRETAVALARLAAALDGAVLGLGTAALAVASWVKYLAASGQLRRIASAPAAAIPDLRSLLAEYGGGGGGDGDQPILAAVRGHVRAAPQGKYLVPPGSGEHCVVAKHTQLCLFNEWRGIFGWTFDLHALFFKSIKEQIITSFRWVPFVLVDPENMTGMVHVKLDRAMQPLPLTTVYHKLTPVDSTPYTLFQTIIGNGYPIALLDEEKILPVGKEITAIGYIRPHKASVEISSCSEIPFFLSDLTKDEMEAELSSRAKTLFWASVVLGTMSVCLLGFATYRSWKKIKERREARQAQEVFRQTTDEVTDDQSSDEEAGEMGDGQLCVICLRKRRKAAFIPCGHLVCCCKCALIVERQFDPLCPMLLDVLLITLRHCMVTQIVCEPEDLN
;
A
#
# COMPACT_ATOMS: atom_id res chain seq x y z
N MET A 1 -24.11 -5.14 -21.80
CA MET A 1 -23.31 -4.37 -20.82
C MET A 1 -24.13 -3.17 -20.40
N SER A 2 -24.40 -3.05 -19.10
CA SER A 2 -25.26 -2.02 -18.52
C SER A 2 -24.58 -0.65 -18.67
N ALA A 3 -25.36 0.44 -18.78
CA ALA A 3 -24.82 1.81 -18.82
C ALA A 3 -23.91 2.11 -17.60
N ARG A 4 -24.20 1.49 -16.45
CA ARG A 4 -23.35 1.55 -15.24
C ARG A 4 -21.97 0.91 -15.43
N ASP A 5 -21.86 -0.16 -16.22
CA ASP A 5 -20.58 -0.82 -16.49
C ASP A 5 -19.70 0.04 -17.40
N ARG A 6 -20.32 0.83 -18.28
CA ARG A 6 -19.60 1.74 -19.17
C ARG A 6 -19.08 2.96 -18.42
N GLU A 7 -19.86 3.53 -17.50
CA GLU A 7 -19.46 4.68 -16.69
C GLU A 7 -18.36 4.31 -15.69
N THR A 8 -18.46 3.14 -15.06
CA THR A 8 -17.40 2.60 -14.18
C THR A 8 -16.13 2.28 -14.95
N ALA A 9 -16.22 1.69 -16.14
CA ALA A 9 -15.07 1.44 -17.01
C ALA A 9 -14.38 2.75 -17.46
N VAL A 10 -15.16 3.79 -17.80
CA VAL A 10 -14.63 5.10 -18.19
C VAL A 10 -14.00 5.82 -16.99
N ALA A 11 -14.58 5.72 -15.80
CA ALA A 11 -14.01 6.28 -14.58
C ALA A 11 -12.68 5.57 -14.19
N LEU A 12 -12.64 4.24 -14.28
CA LEU A 12 -11.42 3.45 -14.08
C LEU A 12 -10.36 3.77 -15.13
N ALA A 13 -10.74 3.97 -16.39
CA ALA A 13 -9.82 4.38 -17.45
C ALA A 13 -9.25 5.78 -17.23
N ARG A 14 -10.04 6.72 -16.71
CA ARG A 14 -9.59 8.07 -16.35
C ARG A 14 -8.66 8.07 -15.14
N LEU A 15 -8.94 7.26 -14.12
CA LEU A 15 -8.04 7.04 -12.97
C LEU A 15 -6.72 6.38 -13.39
N ALA A 16 -6.79 5.38 -14.28
CA ALA A 16 -5.61 4.74 -14.86
C ALA A 16 -4.79 5.65 -15.78
N ALA A 17 -5.42 6.69 -16.35
CA ALA A 17 -4.74 7.72 -17.14
C ALA A 17 -4.16 8.86 -16.28
N ALA A 18 -4.71 9.11 -15.10
CA ALA A 18 -4.29 10.16 -14.18
C ALA A 18 -3.12 9.74 -13.26
N LEU A 19 -3.02 8.44 -12.94
CA LEU A 19 -1.88 7.87 -12.23
C LEU A 19 -0.87 7.33 -13.24
N ASP A 20 0.42 7.63 -13.04
CA ASP A 20 1.49 7.01 -13.83
C ASP A 20 1.32 5.49 -13.76
N GLY A 21 1.10 4.84 -14.91
CA GLY A 21 0.81 3.39 -14.97
C GLY A 21 1.87 2.52 -14.27
N ALA A 22 3.06 3.06 -14.05
CA ALA A 22 4.10 2.47 -13.21
C ALA A 22 3.71 2.40 -11.71
N VAL A 23 3.09 3.44 -11.14
CA VAL A 23 2.65 3.48 -9.74
C VAL A 23 1.51 2.49 -9.50
N LEU A 24 0.55 2.41 -10.44
CA LEU A 24 -0.52 1.41 -10.38
C LEU A 24 0.02 -0.02 -10.54
N GLY A 25 0.98 -0.23 -11.44
CA GLY A 25 1.67 -1.51 -11.58
C GLY A 25 2.41 -1.92 -10.30
N LEU A 26 3.16 -1.01 -9.68
CA LEU A 26 3.86 -1.27 -8.41
C LEU A 26 2.90 -1.52 -7.24
N GLY A 27 1.81 -0.76 -7.14
CA GLY A 27 0.80 -0.95 -6.11
C GLY A 27 0.10 -2.31 -6.22
N THR A 28 -0.30 -2.69 -7.43
CA THR A 28 -0.90 -4.02 -7.68
C THR A 28 0.10 -5.17 -7.48
N ALA A 29 1.38 -4.97 -7.81
CA ALA A 29 2.44 -5.92 -7.50
C ALA A 29 2.58 -6.15 -5.99
N ALA A 30 2.59 -5.08 -5.18
CA ALA A 30 2.68 -5.18 -3.73
C ALA A 30 1.48 -5.92 -3.12
N LEU A 31 0.27 -5.66 -3.62
CA LEU A 31 -0.94 -6.38 -3.22
C LEU A 31 -0.88 -7.86 -3.62
N ALA A 32 -0.39 -8.17 -4.82
CA ALA A 32 -0.17 -9.55 -5.27
C ALA A 32 0.79 -10.29 -4.33
N VAL A 33 1.92 -9.68 -3.95
CA VAL A 33 2.88 -10.27 -3.00
C VAL A 33 2.25 -10.46 -1.63
N ALA A 34 1.55 -9.46 -1.10
CA ALA A 34 0.88 -9.57 0.20
C ALA A 34 -0.20 -10.68 0.20
N SER A 35 -0.95 -10.82 -0.89
CA SER A 35 -1.91 -11.91 -1.06
C SER A 35 -1.24 -13.29 -1.14
N TRP A 36 -0.07 -13.38 -1.79
CA TRP A 36 0.71 -14.61 -1.87
C TRP A 36 1.26 -15.05 -0.51
N VAL A 37 1.77 -14.13 0.29
CA VAL A 37 2.22 -14.42 1.67
C VAL A 37 1.06 -14.95 2.52
N LYS A 38 -0.13 -14.33 2.42
CA LYS A 38 -1.34 -14.81 3.10
C LYS A 38 -1.76 -16.20 2.62
N TYR A 39 -1.65 -16.47 1.31
CA TYR A 39 -1.90 -17.80 0.74
C TYR A 39 -0.93 -18.84 1.31
N LEU A 40 0.38 -18.54 1.35
CA LEU A 40 1.37 -19.46 1.91
C LEU A 40 1.08 -19.76 3.39
N ALA A 41 0.74 -18.74 4.19
CA ALA A 41 0.34 -18.93 5.57
C ALA A 41 -0.92 -19.81 5.71
N ALA A 42 -1.97 -19.52 4.93
CA ALA A 42 -3.21 -20.31 4.94
C ALA A 42 -2.98 -21.76 4.50
N SER A 43 -2.14 -21.98 3.49
CA SER A 43 -1.80 -23.33 2.99
C SER A 43 -0.97 -24.13 3.99
N GLY A 44 -0.04 -23.48 4.72
CA GLY A 44 0.71 -24.09 5.81
C GLY A 44 -0.18 -24.49 6.98
N GLN A 45 -1.14 -23.62 7.34
CA GLN A 45 -2.14 -23.91 8.36
C GLN A 45 -3.05 -25.08 7.97
N LEU A 46 -3.52 -25.10 6.71
CA LEU A 46 -4.33 -26.20 6.19
C LEU A 46 -3.57 -27.53 6.26
N ARG A 47 -2.29 -27.56 5.86
CA ARG A 47 -1.47 -28.78 5.93
C ARG A 47 -1.34 -29.30 7.36
N ARG A 48 -1.19 -28.41 8.34
CA ARG A 48 -1.07 -28.77 9.76
C ARG A 48 -2.36 -29.31 10.34
N ILE A 49 -3.50 -28.70 10.02
CA ILE A 49 -4.82 -29.20 10.45
C ILE A 49 -5.11 -30.56 9.79
N ALA A 50 -4.80 -30.72 8.50
CA ALA A 50 -4.95 -31.98 7.80
C ALA A 50 -4.08 -33.09 8.43
N SER A 51 -2.86 -32.77 8.86
CA SER A 51 -1.97 -33.73 9.54
C SER A 51 -2.38 -34.06 10.97
N ALA A 52 -3.23 -33.24 11.60
CA ALA A 52 -3.66 -33.50 12.98
C ALA A 52 -4.70 -34.63 13.00
N PRO A 53 -4.47 -35.78 13.66
CA PRO A 53 -5.47 -36.82 13.79
C PRO A 53 -6.75 -36.28 14.47
N ALA A 54 -7.91 -36.65 13.93
CA ALA A 54 -9.19 -36.46 14.59
C ALA A 54 -9.39 -37.62 15.54
N ALA A 55 -9.35 -37.34 16.85
CA ALA A 55 -9.41 -38.37 17.89
C ALA A 55 -10.68 -38.22 18.72
N ALA A 56 -11.37 -39.32 18.95
CA ALA A 56 -12.40 -39.38 19.98
C ALA A 56 -11.73 -39.28 21.36
N ILE A 57 -12.40 -38.64 22.32
CA ILE A 57 -11.90 -38.43 23.69
C ILE A 57 -11.30 -39.70 24.35
N PRO A 58 -11.90 -40.90 24.25
CA PRO A 58 -11.31 -42.11 24.84
C PRO A 58 -9.98 -42.54 24.19
N ASP A 59 -9.82 -42.31 22.90
CA ASP A 59 -8.67 -42.76 22.10
C ASP A 59 -7.46 -41.83 22.22
N LEU A 60 -7.60 -40.67 22.88
CA LEU A 60 -6.47 -39.75 23.10
C LEU A 60 -5.34 -40.38 23.91
N ARG A 61 -5.67 -41.27 24.86
CA ARG A 61 -4.63 -41.94 25.67
C ARG A 61 -3.83 -42.94 24.85
N SER A 62 -4.48 -43.68 23.95
CA SER A 62 -3.79 -44.58 23.02
C SER A 62 -2.93 -43.82 22.03
N LEU A 63 -3.42 -42.68 21.50
CA LEU A 63 -2.62 -41.81 20.62
C LEU A 63 -1.39 -41.25 21.35
N LEU A 64 -1.54 -40.87 22.62
CA LEU A 64 -0.41 -40.45 23.43
C LEU A 64 0.59 -41.57 23.67
N ALA A 65 0.13 -42.81 23.85
CA ALA A 65 1.01 -43.97 24.04
C ALA A 65 1.72 -44.37 22.74
N GLU A 66 1.05 -44.25 21.59
CA GLU A 66 1.57 -44.58 20.27
C GLU A 66 2.64 -43.59 19.81
N TYR A 67 2.40 -42.28 20.00
CA TYR A 67 3.29 -41.22 19.55
C TYR A 67 4.22 -40.67 20.65
N GLY A 68 3.84 -40.79 21.92
CA GLY A 68 4.60 -40.29 23.09
C GLY A 68 5.36 -41.37 23.86
N GLY A 69 5.32 -42.63 23.39
CA GLY A 69 5.94 -43.79 24.05
C GLY A 69 7.45 -43.96 23.85
N GLY A 70 8.20 -42.89 23.56
CA GLY A 70 9.66 -42.89 23.48
C GLY A 70 10.28 -42.29 24.75
N GLY A 71 10.99 -43.10 25.52
CA GLY A 71 11.44 -42.81 26.89
C GLY A 71 12.16 -41.49 27.13
N GLY A 72 12.13 -41.08 28.40
CA GLY A 72 12.63 -39.82 28.92
C GLY A 72 13.97 -39.35 28.33
N GLY A 73 13.90 -38.20 27.67
CA GLY A 73 15.05 -37.46 27.18
C GLY A 73 14.55 -36.20 26.48
N ASP A 74 14.62 -35.07 27.17
CA ASP A 74 14.75 -33.66 26.69
C ASP A 74 14.28 -33.29 25.25
N GLY A 75 13.17 -33.85 24.77
CA GLY A 75 12.74 -33.71 23.38
C GLY A 75 11.33 -34.23 23.11
N ASP A 76 10.42 -34.06 24.07
CA ASP A 76 9.00 -34.43 23.95
C ASP A 76 8.33 -33.56 22.87
N GLN A 77 8.26 -34.06 21.63
CA GLN A 77 7.57 -33.35 20.56
C GLN A 77 6.07 -33.32 20.88
N PRO A 78 5.46 -32.14 21.03
CA PRO A 78 4.07 -32.06 21.42
C PRO A 78 3.20 -32.55 20.24
N ILE A 79 2.39 -33.56 20.50
CA ILE A 79 1.50 -34.16 19.49
C ILE A 79 0.32 -33.21 19.27
N LEU A 80 0.09 -32.84 18.01
CA LEU A 80 -1.06 -32.04 17.60
C LEU A 80 -2.26 -32.97 17.32
N ALA A 81 -3.42 -32.72 17.91
CA ALA A 81 -4.65 -33.43 17.55
C ALA A 81 -5.88 -32.53 17.61
N ALA A 82 -6.94 -32.98 16.94
CA ALA A 82 -8.26 -32.38 16.98
C ALA A 82 -9.22 -33.26 17.80
N VAL A 83 -9.88 -32.67 18.78
CA VAL A 83 -10.81 -33.35 19.69
C VAL A 83 -12.14 -32.62 19.71
N ARG A 84 -13.23 -33.37 19.54
CA ARG A 84 -14.59 -32.85 19.62
C ARG A 84 -15.21 -33.26 20.94
N GLY A 85 -15.91 -32.34 21.61
CA GLY A 85 -16.58 -32.64 22.87
C GLY A 85 -17.51 -31.54 23.34
N HIS A 86 -18.25 -31.84 24.40
CA HIS A 86 -19.16 -30.90 25.04
C HIS A 86 -18.46 -30.19 26.19
N VAL A 87 -18.68 -28.88 26.27
CA VAL A 87 -18.11 -28.02 27.31
C VAL A 87 -18.75 -28.33 28.67
N ARG A 88 -17.93 -28.65 29.67
CA ARG A 88 -18.39 -28.79 31.06
C ARG A 88 -17.40 -28.11 31.99
N ALA A 89 -17.90 -27.55 33.10
CA ALA A 89 -17.00 -27.08 34.15
C ALA A 89 -16.16 -28.24 34.68
N ALA A 90 -14.92 -27.95 35.14
CA ALA A 90 -14.13 -28.94 35.84
C ALA A 90 -14.93 -29.53 37.03
N PRO A 91 -14.70 -30.79 37.45
CA PRO A 91 -15.48 -31.48 38.50
C PRO A 91 -15.50 -30.80 39.89
N GLN A 92 -14.74 -29.72 40.09
CA GLN A 92 -14.75 -28.86 41.28
C GLN A 92 -14.82 -27.35 40.93
N GLY A 93 -15.05 -27.02 39.66
CA GLY A 93 -15.07 -25.66 39.14
C GLY A 93 -16.40 -24.95 39.44
N LYS A 94 -16.34 -23.65 39.75
CA LYS A 94 -17.53 -22.80 39.84
C LYS A 94 -17.97 -22.36 38.45
N TYR A 95 -19.27 -22.28 38.20
CA TYR A 95 -19.79 -21.67 36.99
C TYR A 95 -19.64 -20.14 37.06
N LEU A 96 -19.40 -19.51 35.91
CA LEU A 96 -19.57 -18.07 35.77
C LEU A 96 -21.03 -17.79 35.43
N VAL A 97 -21.55 -16.71 35.98
CA VAL A 97 -22.88 -16.19 35.67
C VAL A 97 -22.69 -14.72 35.27
N PRO A 98 -22.84 -14.38 33.97
CA PRO A 98 -22.78 -13.00 33.52
C PRO A 98 -23.99 -12.22 34.02
N PRO A 99 -23.84 -10.93 34.31
CA PRO A 99 -24.93 -10.11 34.84
C PRO A 99 -26.06 -9.89 33.82
N GLY A 100 -25.77 -9.88 32.50
CA GLY A 100 -26.79 -9.62 31.48
C GLY A 100 -27.73 -10.81 31.22
N SER A 101 -27.19 -12.03 31.19
CA SER A 101 -27.93 -13.24 30.78
C SER A 101 -28.42 -14.10 31.94
N GLY A 102 -27.64 -14.19 33.03
CA GLY A 102 -27.93 -15.15 34.11
C GLY A 102 -27.64 -16.61 33.79
N GLU A 103 -27.20 -16.95 32.56
CA GLU A 103 -26.85 -18.33 32.18
C GLU A 103 -25.50 -18.79 32.72
N HIS A 104 -25.37 -20.10 32.96
CA HIS A 104 -24.12 -20.71 33.39
C HIS A 104 -23.13 -20.85 32.22
N CYS A 105 -21.95 -20.27 32.37
CA CYS A 105 -20.89 -20.34 31.37
C CYS A 105 -19.52 -20.63 31.98
N VAL A 106 -18.59 -21.06 31.13
CA VAL A 106 -17.18 -21.33 31.51
C VAL A 106 -16.24 -20.19 31.12
N VAL A 107 -16.58 -19.46 30.07
CA VAL A 107 -15.84 -18.28 29.58
C VAL A 107 -16.85 -17.17 29.37
N ALA A 108 -16.53 -15.98 29.85
CA ALA A 108 -17.32 -14.77 29.66
C ALA A 108 -16.41 -13.64 29.17
N LYS A 109 -16.77 -13.04 28.05
CA LYS A 109 -16.15 -11.84 27.48
C LYS A 109 -17.19 -10.73 27.45
N HIS A 110 -16.96 -9.69 28.23
CA HIS A 110 -17.78 -8.48 28.18
C HIS A 110 -16.98 -7.38 27.48
N THR A 111 -17.60 -6.76 26.49
CA THR A 111 -17.00 -5.78 25.60
C THR A 111 -17.89 -4.54 25.58
N GLN A 112 -17.34 -3.40 26.00
CA GLN A 112 -18.02 -2.10 25.87
C GLN A 112 -17.35 -1.31 24.76
N LEU A 113 -18.15 -0.91 23.78
CA LEU A 113 -17.73 -0.19 22.58
C LEU A 113 -18.39 1.18 22.58
N CYS A 114 -17.58 2.24 22.63
CA CYS A 114 -18.09 3.59 22.42
C CYS A 114 -18.10 3.89 20.91
N LEU A 115 -19.29 4.03 20.34
CA LEU A 115 -19.49 4.36 18.93
C LEU A 115 -19.42 5.87 18.76
N PHE A 116 -18.49 6.33 17.93
CA PHE A 116 -18.35 7.75 17.60
C PHE A 116 -19.00 8.06 16.24
N ASN A 117 -19.60 9.23 16.11
CA ASN A 117 -20.03 9.73 14.81
C ASN A 117 -18.82 10.20 14.01
N GLU A 118 -18.62 9.64 12.83
CA GLU A 118 -17.68 10.19 11.86
C GLU A 118 -18.43 11.17 10.96
N TRP A 119 -17.93 12.40 10.88
CA TRP A 119 -18.52 13.42 10.02
C TRP A 119 -18.32 13.04 8.55
N ARG A 120 -19.40 12.61 7.88
CA ARG A 120 -19.44 12.54 6.42
C ARG A 120 -19.61 13.96 5.89
N GLY A 121 -18.52 14.55 5.42
CA GLY A 121 -18.51 15.91 4.91
C GLY A 121 -19.50 16.18 3.77
N ILE A 122 -19.82 17.46 3.60
CA ILE A 122 -20.88 17.99 2.70
C ILE A 122 -20.68 17.60 1.21
N PHE A 123 -19.50 17.14 0.81
CA PHE A 123 -19.21 16.76 -0.57
C PHE A 123 -19.27 15.25 -0.87
N GLY A 124 -19.56 14.37 0.08
CA GLY A 124 -19.76 12.93 -0.19
C GLY A 124 -18.51 12.15 -0.67
N TRP A 125 -17.32 12.78 -0.66
CA TRP A 125 -16.04 12.14 -0.97
C TRP A 125 -15.22 12.03 0.33
N THR A 126 -15.10 10.83 0.90
CA THR A 126 -14.21 10.57 2.04
C THR A 126 -12.89 10.01 1.51
N PHE A 127 -11.92 10.87 1.20
CA PHE A 127 -10.51 10.43 1.22
C PHE A 127 -10.08 10.35 2.68
N ASP A 128 -10.49 9.26 3.33
CA ASP A 128 -10.01 8.93 4.65
C ASP A 128 -8.62 8.28 4.52
N LEU A 129 -7.66 9.10 4.08
CA LEU A 129 -6.24 8.73 4.08
C LEU A 129 -5.79 8.40 5.51
N HIS A 130 -6.44 8.98 6.53
CA HIS A 130 -6.17 8.67 7.92
C HIS A 130 -6.62 7.24 8.30
N ALA A 131 -7.75 6.74 7.79
CA ALA A 131 -8.17 5.34 7.98
C ALA A 131 -7.29 4.31 7.22
N LEU A 132 -6.63 4.72 6.14
CA LEU A 132 -5.69 3.88 5.38
C LEU A 132 -4.29 3.81 6.01
N PHE A 133 -3.83 4.87 6.68
CA PHE A 133 -2.48 4.95 7.26
C PHE A 133 -2.42 4.76 8.78
N PHE A 134 -3.50 5.10 9.50
CA PHE A 134 -3.61 4.89 10.93
C PHE A 134 -4.71 3.88 11.21
N LYS A 135 -4.30 2.69 11.65
CA LYS A 135 -5.14 1.66 12.29
C LYS A 135 -6.21 2.38 13.13
N SER A 136 -7.50 2.20 12.80
CA SER A 136 -8.63 2.88 13.47
C SER A 136 -8.41 3.00 14.99
N ILE A 137 -8.04 4.20 15.44
CA ILE A 137 -7.70 4.51 16.84
C ILE A 137 -8.97 4.88 17.64
N LYS A 138 -10.18 4.70 17.08
CA LYS A 138 -11.41 5.33 17.61
C LYS A 138 -12.47 4.37 18.17
N GLU A 139 -12.10 3.16 18.52
CA GLU A 139 -12.96 2.30 19.34
C GLU A 139 -12.25 2.12 20.68
N GLN A 140 -12.62 2.92 21.70
CA GLN A 140 -12.21 2.60 23.06
C GLN A 140 -12.98 1.34 23.47
N ILE A 141 -12.28 0.20 23.46
CA ILE A 141 -12.83 -1.10 23.80
C ILE A 141 -12.43 -1.43 25.24
N ILE A 142 -13.33 -1.27 26.20
CA ILE A 142 -13.14 -1.87 27.51
C ILE A 142 -13.54 -3.33 27.37
N THR A 143 -12.53 -4.22 27.30
CA THR A 143 -12.77 -5.66 27.30
C THR A 143 -12.44 -6.23 28.68
N SER A 144 -13.39 -6.95 29.26
CA SER A 144 -13.14 -7.80 30.41
C SER A 144 -13.31 -9.26 29.99
N PHE A 145 -12.32 -10.07 30.34
CA PHE A 145 -12.27 -11.48 30.00
C PHE A 145 -12.13 -12.29 31.29
N ARG A 146 -13.10 -13.15 31.57
CA ARG A 146 -13.14 -14.04 32.73
C ARG A 146 -13.33 -15.46 32.24
N TRP A 147 -12.61 -16.39 32.83
CA TRP A 147 -12.72 -17.81 32.49
C TRP A 147 -12.48 -18.65 33.73
N VAL A 148 -13.05 -19.86 33.73
CA VAL A 148 -12.84 -20.89 34.75
C VAL A 148 -12.30 -22.13 34.07
N PRO A 149 -11.43 -22.92 34.72
CA PRO A 149 -11.01 -24.21 34.20
C PRO A 149 -12.22 -25.10 33.82
N PHE A 150 -12.23 -25.53 32.58
CA PHE A 150 -13.28 -26.38 32.02
C PHE A 150 -12.68 -27.58 31.32
N VAL A 151 -13.53 -28.59 31.12
CA VAL A 151 -13.18 -29.86 30.49
C VAL A 151 -14.09 -30.10 29.30
N LEU A 152 -13.56 -30.80 28.30
CA LEU A 152 -14.35 -31.39 27.23
C LEU A 152 -14.66 -32.84 27.60
N VAL A 153 -15.94 -33.18 27.45
CA VAL A 153 -16.46 -34.51 27.75
C VAL A 153 -17.27 -35.01 26.57
N ASP A 154 -17.17 -36.30 26.30
CA ASP A 154 -18.00 -36.97 25.31
C ASP A 154 -19.38 -37.29 25.94
N PRO A 155 -20.52 -36.92 25.31
CA PRO A 155 -21.84 -37.25 25.84
C PRO A 155 -22.06 -38.75 26.04
N GLU A 156 -21.42 -39.59 25.22
CA GLU A 156 -21.56 -41.06 25.30
C GLU A 156 -20.64 -41.68 26.35
N ASN A 157 -19.44 -41.12 26.53
CA ASN A 157 -18.41 -41.63 27.43
C ASN A 157 -17.96 -40.58 28.46
N MET A 158 -18.60 -40.61 29.63
CA MET A 158 -18.31 -39.70 30.74
C MET A 158 -16.96 -39.96 31.45
N THR A 159 -16.24 -41.01 31.09
CA THR A 159 -14.97 -41.42 31.73
C THR A 159 -13.76 -40.67 31.16
N GLY A 160 -13.85 -40.22 29.92
CA GLY A 160 -12.81 -39.43 29.26
C GLY A 160 -13.03 -37.94 29.51
N MET A 161 -12.09 -37.29 30.21
CA MET A 161 -12.10 -35.85 30.44
C MET A 161 -10.83 -35.24 29.86
N VAL A 162 -11.00 -34.17 29.09
CA VAL A 162 -9.90 -33.40 28.52
C VAL A 162 -9.89 -32.01 29.13
N HIS A 163 -8.84 -31.67 29.86
CA HIS A 163 -8.65 -30.34 30.41
C HIS A 163 -8.16 -29.38 29.34
N VAL A 164 -8.84 -28.25 29.19
CA VAL A 164 -8.45 -27.23 28.22
C VAL A 164 -7.67 -26.14 28.95
N LYS A 165 -6.40 -25.96 28.57
CA LYS A 165 -5.57 -24.86 29.07
C LYS A 165 -5.79 -23.62 28.21
N LEU A 166 -6.59 -22.68 28.71
CA LEU A 166 -6.69 -21.34 28.12
C LEU A 166 -5.49 -20.50 28.57
N ASP A 167 -4.44 -20.51 27.76
CA ASP A 167 -3.44 -19.45 27.84
C ASP A 167 -4.01 -18.18 27.21
N ARG A 168 -3.56 -16.99 27.66
CA ARG A 168 -4.04 -15.65 27.26
C ARG A 168 -3.85 -15.33 25.75
N ALA A 169 -3.58 -16.33 24.93
CA ALA A 169 -3.34 -16.28 23.51
C ALA A 169 -4.57 -15.73 22.76
N MET A 170 -4.34 -14.74 21.91
CA MET A 170 -5.31 -13.91 21.19
C MET A 170 -6.07 -14.64 20.07
N GLN A 171 -6.37 -15.93 20.23
CA GLN A 171 -7.09 -16.68 19.20
C GLN A 171 -8.60 -16.52 19.36
N PRO A 172 -9.36 -16.43 18.26
CA PRO A 172 -10.80 -16.28 18.31
C PRO A 172 -11.41 -17.51 19.00
N LEU A 173 -12.15 -17.26 20.08
CA LEU A 173 -12.93 -18.25 20.80
C LEU A 173 -14.36 -18.25 20.26
N PRO A 174 -15.04 -19.40 20.20
CA PRO A 174 -16.40 -19.50 19.68
C PRO A 174 -17.42 -19.09 20.74
N LEU A 175 -17.43 -17.79 21.04
CA LEU A 175 -18.30 -17.21 22.06
C LEU A 175 -19.64 -16.84 21.43
N THR A 176 -20.74 -17.28 22.04
CA THR A 176 -22.09 -16.88 21.65
C THR A 176 -22.44 -15.53 22.27
N THR A 177 -22.96 -14.60 21.48
CA THR A 177 -23.50 -13.33 21.99
C THR A 177 -24.81 -13.59 22.72
N VAL A 178 -24.85 -13.29 24.01
CA VAL A 178 -26.07 -13.51 24.83
C VAL A 178 -26.67 -12.22 25.34
N TYR A 179 -25.87 -11.14 25.39
CA TYR A 179 -26.37 -9.82 25.67
C TYR A 179 -25.81 -8.82 24.66
N HIS A 180 -26.69 -8.00 24.08
CA HIS A 180 -26.33 -6.96 23.13
C HIS A 180 -27.26 -5.75 23.36
N LYS A 181 -26.76 -4.72 24.05
CA LYS A 181 -27.52 -3.51 24.34
C LYS A 181 -26.80 -2.27 23.82
N LEU A 182 -27.53 -1.49 23.02
CA LEU A 182 -27.13 -0.16 22.59
C LEU A 182 -27.76 0.87 23.53
N THR A 183 -26.94 1.58 24.30
CA THR A 183 -27.36 2.68 25.15
C THR A 183 -26.97 3.99 24.45
N PRO A 184 -27.93 4.77 23.91
CA PRO A 184 -27.62 6.05 23.29
C PRO A 184 -27.09 7.02 24.36
N VAL A 185 -26.15 7.89 23.97
CA VAL A 185 -25.63 8.95 24.84
C VAL A 185 -26.45 10.22 24.55
N ASP A 186 -27.05 10.80 25.58
CA ASP A 186 -27.89 11.99 25.44
C ASP A 186 -27.10 13.16 24.86
N SER A 187 -27.54 13.63 23.69
CA SER A 187 -26.91 14.75 23.00
C SER A 187 -27.33 16.07 23.65
N THR A 188 -26.39 16.78 24.25
CA THR A 188 -26.59 18.18 24.68
C THR A 188 -26.46 19.13 23.47
N PRO A 189 -27.10 20.31 23.45
CA PRO A 189 -26.99 21.25 22.32
C PRO A 189 -25.55 21.73 22.03
N TYR A 190 -24.63 21.59 22.99
CA TYR A 190 -23.20 21.88 22.82
C TYR A 190 -22.46 20.86 21.92
N THR A 191 -23.04 19.67 21.67
CA THR A 191 -22.43 18.61 20.85
C THR A 191 -22.44 18.95 19.36
N LEU A 192 -23.43 19.72 18.91
CA LEU A 192 -23.50 20.23 17.53
C LEU A 192 -22.30 21.12 17.20
N PHE A 193 -21.86 21.97 18.15
CA PHE A 193 -20.69 22.82 17.97
C PHE A 193 -19.37 22.05 17.99
N GLN A 194 -19.25 20.97 18.79
CA GLN A 194 -18.08 20.09 18.78
C GLN A 194 -17.93 19.33 17.45
N THR A 195 -19.05 19.02 16.80
CA THR A 195 -19.08 18.34 15.50
C THR A 195 -18.49 19.24 14.38
N ILE A 196 -18.66 20.57 14.49
CA ILE A 196 -18.13 21.55 13.52
C ILE A 196 -16.61 21.69 13.64
N ILE A 197 -16.03 21.42 14.82
CA ILE A 197 -14.59 21.55 15.10
C ILE A 197 -13.81 20.27 14.69
N GLY A 198 -14.50 19.24 14.17
CA GLY A 198 -13.87 18.03 13.65
C GLY A 198 -13.54 16.96 14.70
N ASN A 199 -14.00 17.14 15.94
CA ASN A 199 -13.90 16.09 16.96
C ASN A 199 -15.13 15.17 16.86
N GLY A 200 -14.89 13.87 16.71
CA GLY A 200 -15.95 12.86 16.71
C GLY A 200 -16.65 12.84 18.08
N TYR A 201 -17.99 12.84 18.08
CA TYR A 201 -18.81 12.79 19.30
C TYR A 201 -19.33 11.36 19.52
N PRO A 202 -19.33 10.84 20.76
CA PRO A 202 -19.88 9.51 21.06
C PRO A 202 -21.40 9.48 20.87
N ILE A 203 -21.91 8.67 19.95
CA ILE A 203 -23.34 8.50 19.68
C ILE A 203 -23.97 7.53 20.67
N ALA A 204 -23.30 6.41 20.92
CA ALA A 204 -23.85 5.30 21.68
C ALA A 204 -22.76 4.47 22.35
N LEU A 205 -23.10 3.93 23.51
CA LEU A 205 -22.36 2.88 24.19
C LEU A 205 -22.98 1.54 23.82
N LEU A 206 -22.23 0.67 23.14
CA LEU A 206 -22.62 -0.69 22.82
C LEU A 206 -22.01 -1.64 23.85
N ASP A 207 -22.86 -2.23 24.70
CA ASP A 207 -22.51 -3.29 25.64
C ASP A 207 -22.80 -4.65 25.01
N GLU A 208 -21.75 -5.45 24.80
CA GLU A 208 -21.83 -6.79 24.22
C GLU A 208 -21.23 -7.83 25.20
N GLU A 209 -22.04 -8.79 25.64
CA GLU A 209 -21.56 -9.96 26.40
C GLU A 209 -21.59 -11.20 25.51
N LYS A 210 -20.42 -11.83 25.37
CA LYS A 210 -20.26 -13.12 24.71
C LYS A 210 -19.82 -14.16 25.72
N ILE A 211 -20.42 -15.33 25.70
CA ILE A 211 -20.13 -16.41 26.64
C ILE A 211 -19.86 -17.73 25.91
N LEU A 212 -19.16 -18.64 26.56
CA LEU A 212 -19.09 -20.05 26.18
C LEU A 212 -20.03 -20.83 27.12
N PRO A 213 -21.24 -21.18 26.68
CA PRO A 213 -22.22 -21.85 27.53
C PRO A 213 -21.80 -23.30 27.81
N VAL A 214 -22.25 -23.80 28.96
CA VAL A 214 -22.07 -25.22 29.32
C VAL A 214 -22.95 -26.08 28.42
N GLY A 215 -22.42 -27.22 27.97
CA GLY A 215 -23.12 -28.14 27.07
C GLY A 215 -23.00 -27.79 25.59
N LYS A 216 -22.31 -26.70 25.23
CA LYS A 216 -22.01 -26.40 23.83
C LYS A 216 -21.02 -27.43 23.28
N GLU A 217 -21.28 -27.93 22.08
CA GLU A 217 -20.37 -28.79 21.36
C GLU A 217 -19.30 -27.95 20.67
N ILE A 218 -18.03 -28.24 20.92
CA ILE A 218 -16.90 -27.54 20.31
C ILE A 218 -15.79 -28.51 19.92
N THR A 219 -15.01 -28.11 18.91
CA THR A 219 -13.79 -28.77 18.49
C THR A 219 -12.58 -28.01 19.02
N ALA A 220 -11.69 -28.69 19.74
CA ALA A 220 -10.42 -28.17 20.20
C ALA A 220 -9.27 -28.74 19.36
N ILE A 221 -8.41 -27.88 18.82
CA ILE A 221 -7.19 -28.28 18.09
C ILE A 221 -5.99 -27.73 18.85
N GLY A 222 -5.11 -28.62 19.28
CA GLY A 222 -3.98 -28.20 20.08
C GLY A 222 -3.00 -29.30 20.40
N TYR A 223 -1.97 -28.90 21.14
CA TYR A 223 -0.96 -29.82 21.63
C TYR A 223 -1.48 -30.58 22.83
N ILE A 224 -1.40 -31.90 22.74
CA ILE A 224 -1.83 -32.78 23.80
C ILE A 224 -0.66 -33.07 24.74
N ARG A 225 -0.88 -32.96 26.05
CA ARG A 225 0.04 -33.41 27.10
C ARG A 225 -0.67 -34.31 28.11
N PRO A 226 0.03 -35.30 28.67
CA PRO A 226 -0.53 -36.09 29.76
C PRO A 226 -0.60 -35.23 31.02
N HIS A 227 -1.77 -35.17 31.67
CA HIS A 227 -1.94 -34.43 32.92
C HIS A 227 -2.69 -35.27 33.97
N LYS A 228 -1.94 -35.83 34.93
CA LYS A 228 -2.44 -36.69 36.01
C LYS A 228 -3.24 -37.89 35.46
N ALA A 229 -4.54 -37.96 35.76
CA ALA A 229 -5.46 -39.00 35.30
C ALA A 229 -6.24 -38.60 34.03
N SER A 230 -5.87 -37.50 33.39
CA SER A 230 -6.60 -36.89 32.29
C SER A 230 -5.64 -36.36 31.23
N VAL A 231 -6.18 -35.86 30.14
CA VAL A 231 -5.39 -35.31 29.04
C VAL A 231 -5.54 -33.79 29.06
N GLU A 232 -4.45 -33.04 28.90
CA GLU A 232 -4.48 -31.58 28.80
C GLU A 232 -4.23 -31.15 27.36
N ILE A 233 -5.08 -30.27 26.83
CA ILE A 233 -4.90 -29.67 25.49
C ILE A 233 -4.49 -28.21 25.65
N SER A 234 -3.38 -27.85 25.02
CA SER A 234 -2.82 -26.50 24.98
C SER A 234 -2.95 -25.87 23.59
N SER A 235 -3.07 -24.54 23.54
CA SER A 235 -3.17 -23.80 22.27
C SER A 235 -1.91 -23.92 21.41
N CYS A 236 -2.10 -24.00 20.09
CA CYS A 236 -1.03 -23.95 19.09
C CYS A 236 -1.01 -22.56 18.44
N SER A 237 0.07 -21.81 18.62
CA SER A 237 0.24 -20.44 18.10
C SER A 237 0.24 -20.36 16.57
N GLU A 238 0.50 -21.48 15.90
CA GLU A 238 0.67 -21.55 14.45
C GLU A 238 -0.66 -21.75 13.71
N ILE A 239 -1.71 -22.15 14.43
CA ILE A 239 -3.05 -22.44 13.91
C ILE A 239 -3.99 -21.32 14.37
N PRO A 240 -4.89 -20.82 13.51
CA PRO A 240 -5.75 -19.69 13.85
C PRO A 240 -6.94 -20.10 14.72
N PHE A 241 -7.20 -21.40 14.87
CA PHE A 241 -8.33 -21.97 15.61
C PHE A 241 -7.80 -22.85 16.74
N PHE A 242 -8.01 -22.44 17.99
CA PHE A 242 -7.81 -23.30 19.15
C PHE A 242 -9.09 -24.02 19.54
N LEU A 243 -10.17 -23.26 19.69
CA LEU A 243 -11.52 -23.74 19.96
C LEU A 243 -12.41 -23.21 18.83
N SER A 244 -13.22 -24.07 18.23
CA SER A 244 -14.14 -23.70 17.15
C SER A 244 -15.45 -24.45 17.29
N ASP A 245 -16.54 -23.85 16.81
CA ASP A 245 -17.84 -24.55 16.68
C ASP A 245 -17.86 -25.49 15.47
N LEU A 246 -16.92 -25.31 14.54
CA LEU A 246 -16.83 -26.06 13.29
C LEU A 246 -16.24 -27.45 13.50
N THR A 247 -16.65 -28.39 12.65
CA THR A 247 -16.02 -29.71 12.58
C THR A 247 -14.62 -29.60 11.97
N LYS A 248 -13.76 -30.60 12.16
CA LYS A 248 -12.45 -30.64 11.50
C LYS A 248 -12.59 -30.50 9.97
N ASP A 249 -13.54 -31.23 9.37
CA ASP A 249 -13.77 -31.23 7.93
C ASP A 249 -14.28 -29.87 7.42
N GLU A 250 -15.13 -29.20 8.20
CA GLU A 250 -15.63 -27.85 7.89
C GLU A 250 -14.52 -26.80 7.97
N MET A 251 -13.63 -26.92 8.98
CA MET A 251 -12.46 -26.05 9.12
C MET A 251 -11.50 -26.21 7.94
N GLU A 252 -11.27 -27.45 7.48
CA GLU A 252 -10.48 -27.73 6.29
C GLU A 252 -11.13 -27.17 5.02
N ALA A 253 -12.45 -27.30 4.88
CA ALA A 253 -13.18 -26.74 3.75
C ALA A 253 -13.09 -25.21 3.72
N GLU A 254 -13.23 -24.53 4.86
CA GLU A 254 -13.11 -23.07 4.96
C GLU A 254 -11.68 -22.61 4.62
N LEU A 255 -10.66 -23.24 5.19
CA LEU A 255 -9.27 -22.92 4.90
C LEU A 255 -8.88 -23.24 3.45
N SER A 256 -9.41 -24.33 2.88
CA SER A 256 -9.23 -24.68 1.47
C SER A 256 -9.87 -23.65 0.56
N SER A 257 -11.10 -23.21 0.87
CA SER A 257 -11.79 -22.14 0.13
C SER A 257 -11.03 -20.82 0.22
N ARG A 258 -10.57 -20.44 1.41
CA ARG A 258 -9.77 -19.23 1.63
C ARG A 258 -8.42 -19.29 0.91
N ALA A 259 -7.75 -20.43 0.92
CA ALA A 259 -6.50 -20.62 0.20
C ALA A 259 -6.73 -20.55 -1.32
N LYS A 260 -7.78 -21.18 -1.85
CA LYS A 260 -8.14 -21.10 -3.28
C LYS A 260 -8.46 -19.66 -3.70
N THR A 261 -9.24 -18.93 -2.92
CA THR A 261 -9.59 -17.54 -3.22
C THR A 261 -8.36 -16.63 -3.19
N LEU A 262 -7.49 -16.76 -2.19
CA LEU A 262 -6.22 -16.01 -2.13
C LEU A 262 -5.27 -16.37 -3.28
N PHE A 263 -5.21 -17.64 -3.66
CA PHE A 263 -4.42 -18.10 -4.80
C PHE A 263 -4.87 -17.43 -6.10
N TRP A 264 -6.16 -17.54 -6.44
CA TRP A 264 -6.71 -16.93 -7.65
C TRP A 264 -6.62 -15.41 -7.62
N ALA A 265 -6.84 -14.77 -6.47
CA ALA A 265 -6.65 -13.33 -6.33
C ALA A 265 -5.21 -12.91 -6.62
N SER A 266 -4.21 -13.66 -6.13
CA SER A 266 -2.80 -13.39 -6.40
C SER A 266 -2.44 -13.58 -7.87
N VAL A 267 -2.97 -14.62 -8.52
CA VAL A 267 -2.77 -14.84 -9.97
C VAL A 267 -3.35 -13.69 -10.79
N VAL A 268 -4.58 -13.26 -10.50
CA VAL A 268 -5.22 -12.15 -11.22
C VAL A 268 -4.49 -10.83 -10.97
N LEU A 269 -4.14 -10.50 -9.73
CA LEU A 269 -3.40 -9.27 -9.42
C LEU A 269 -1.98 -9.30 -10.01
N GLY A 270 -1.31 -10.45 -9.99
CA GLY A 270 0.03 -10.63 -10.55
C GLY A 270 0.03 -10.45 -12.06
N THR A 271 -0.91 -11.08 -12.77
CA THR A 271 -1.06 -10.89 -14.23
C THR A 271 -1.39 -9.44 -14.57
N MET A 272 -2.30 -8.80 -13.84
CA MET A 272 -2.66 -7.40 -14.05
C MET A 272 -1.46 -6.46 -13.85
N SER A 273 -0.64 -6.71 -12.82
CA SER A 273 0.60 -5.97 -12.56
C SER A 273 1.61 -6.11 -13.69
N VAL A 274 1.85 -7.34 -14.18
CA VAL A 274 2.77 -7.59 -15.30
C VAL A 274 2.29 -6.87 -16.57
N CYS A 275 0.98 -6.88 -16.85
CA CYS A 275 0.41 -6.15 -17.98
C CYS A 275 0.59 -4.63 -17.86
N LEU A 276 0.33 -4.05 -16.68
CA LEU A 276 0.49 -2.60 -16.47
C LEU A 276 1.95 -2.15 -16.58
N LEU A 277 2.88 -2.86 -15.95
CA LEU A 277 4.30 -2.55 -16.01
C LEU A 277 4.86 -2.76 -17.42
N GLY A 278 4.45 -3.83 -18.10
CA GLY A 278 4.79 -4.10 -19.49
C GLY A 278 4.28 -3.01 -20.44
N PHE A 279 3.05 -2.53 -20.24
CA PHE A 279 2.49 -1.45 -21.03
C PHE A 279 3.16 -0.09 -20.75
N ALA A 280 3.46 0.21 -19.49
CA ALA A 280 4.14 1.44 -19.10
C ALA A 280 5.58 1.51 -19.65
N THR A 281 6.31 0.39 -19.60
CA THR A 281 7.66 0.28 -20.17
C THR A 281 7.62 0.38 -21.70
N TYR A 282 6.69 -0.29 -22.38
CA TYR A 282 6.50 -0.17 -23.83
C TYR A 282 6.18 1.27 -24.26
N ARG A 283 5.25 1.94 -23.57
CA ARG A 283 4.86 3.34 -23.87
C ARG A 283 6.03 4.30 -23.66
N SER A 284 6.81 4.08 -22.60
CA SER A 284 8.02 4.87 -22.33
C SER A 284 9.09 4.66 -23.40
N TRP A 285 9.28 3.40 -23.84
CA TRP A 285 10.22 3.07 -24.90
C TRP A 285 9.82 3.69 -26.24
N LYS A 286 8.52 3.65 -26.59
CA LYS A 286 7.98 4.28 -27.80
C LYS A 286 8.21 5.79 -27.79
N LYS A 287 7.90 6.49 -26.69
CA LYS A 287 8.17 7.93 -26.54
C LYS A 287 9.67 8.25 -26.65
N ILE A 288 10.53 7.40 -26.08
CA ILE A 288 11.99 7.58 -26.19
C ILE A 288 12.45 7.38 -27.63
N LYS A 289 11.89 6.40 -28.35
CA LYS A 289 12.20 6.14 -29.77
C LYS A 289 11.80 7.33 -30.64
N GLU A 290 10.58 7.84 -30.50
CA GLU A 290 10.10 9.05 -31.21
C GLU A 290 10.98 10.28 -30.90
N ARG A 291 11.40 10.46 -29.63
CA ARG A 291 12.33 11.53 -29.24
C ARG A 291 13.75 11.35 -29.80
N ARG A 292 14.17 10.11 -30.08
CA ARG A 292 15.47 9.82 -30.73
C ARG A 292 15.39 10.16 -32.21
N GLU A 293 14.31 9.76 -32.88
CA GLU A 293 14.04 10.09 -34.28
C GLU A 293 13.91 11.61 -34.49
N ALA A 294 13.18 12.32 -33.62
CA ALA A 294 13.07 13.78 -33.67
C ALA A 294 14.41 14.51 -33.44
N ARG A 295 15.27 13.98 -32.54
CA ARG A 295 16.62 14.52 -32.32
C ARG A 295 17.53 14.32 -33.52
N GLN A 296 17.44 13.18 -34.19
CA GLN A 296 18.19 12.93 -35.43
C GLN A 296 17.72 13.88 -36.55
N ALA A 297 16.41 14.06 -36.72
CA ALA A 297 15.88 15.01 -37.69
C ALA A 297 16.31 16.46 -37.40
N GLN A 298 16.36 16.84 -36.12
CA GLN A 298 16.81 18.18 -35.71
C GLN A 298 18.32 18.39 -35.95
N GLU A 299 19.17 17.38 -35.70
CA GLU A 299 20.60 17.50 -35.96
C GLU A 299 20.90 17.56 -37.47
N VAL A 300 20.19 16.77 -38.28
CA VAL A 300 20.29 16.87 -39.75
C VAL A 300 19.85 18.25 -40.22
N PHE A 301 18.71 18.77 -39.73
CA PHE A 301 18.25 20.11 -40.07
C PHE A 301 19.25 21.19 -39.67
N ARG A 302 19.88 21.06 -38.49
CA ARG A 302 20.92 21.97 -37.99
C ARG A 302 22.17 21.94 -38.87
N GLN A 303 22.64 20.74 -39.26
CA GLN A 303 23.78 20.58 -40.16
C GLN A 303 23.50 21.17 -41.54
N THR A 304 22.34 20.90 -42.15
CA THR A 304 21.99 21.52 -43.45
C THR A 304 21.87 23.04 -43.37
N THR A 305 21.40 23.60 -42.25
CA THR A 305 21.31 25.05 -42.07
C THR A 305 22.71 25.68 -41.91
N ASP A 306 23.60 25.00 -41.19
CA ASP A 306 25.00 25.44 -41.03
C ASP A 306 25.78 25.33 -42.36
N GLU A 307 25.55 24.31 -43.20
CA GLU A 307 26.17 24.16 -44.54
C GLU A 307 25.66 25.21 -45.55
N VAL A 308 24.34 25.44 -45.62
CA VAL A 308 23.75 26.46 -46.54
C VAL A 308 24.19 27.87 -46.16
N THR A 309 24.40 28.15 -44.86
CA THR A 309 24.91 29.46 -44.40
C THR A 309 26.42 29.62 -44.52
N ASP A 310 27.17 28.56 -44.82
CA ASP A 310 28.61 28.61 -45.14
C ASP A 310 28.82 28.77 -46.65
N ASP A 311 28.08 28.03 -47.50
CA ASP A 311 28.14 28.10 -48.97
C ASP A 311 27.57 29.40 -49.55
N GLN A 312 26.54 30.01 -48.93
CA GLN A 312 26.11 31.37 -49.30
C GLN A 312 27.10 32.46 -48.85
N SER A 313 28.19 32.10 -48.17
CA SER A 313 29.22 33.06 -47.74
C SER A 313 30.54 32.94 -48.48
N SER A 314 30.63 32.09 -49.50
CA SER A 314 31.81 31.92 -50.35
C SER A 314 31.66 32.47 -51.77
N ASP A 315 30.47 32.80 -52.28
CA ASP A 315 30.35 33.00 -53.74
C ASP A 315 29.40 34.08 -54.30
N GLU A 316 29.07 35.15 -53.56
CA GLU A 316 28.50 36.34 -54.22
C GLU A 316 29.24 37.65 -53.89
N GLU A 317 29.82 38.19 -54.97
CA GLU A 317 30.54 39.45 -55.14
C GLU A 317 32.00 39.51 -54.69
N ALA A 318 32.84 38.79 -55.44
CA ALA A 318 34.17 39.27 -55.83
C ALA A 318 34.09 40.52 -56.75
N GLY A 319 33.36 41.54 -56.32
CA GLY A 319 33.41 42.88 -56.88
C GLY A 319 34.26 43.74 -55.95
N GLU A 320 35.55 43.86 -56.24
CA GLU A 320 36.53 44.81 -55.68
C GLU A 320 36.05 45.58 -54.43
N MET A 321 35.88 44.88 -53.30
CA MET A 321 35.56 45.53 -52.03
C MET A 321 36.83 46.16 -51.50
N GLY A 322 36.91 47.49 -51.60
CA GLY A 322 37.98 48.25 -50.99
C GLY A 322 38.08 47.95 -49.49
N ASP A 323 39.31 47.85 -48.99
CA ASP A 323 39.69 47.41 -47.63
C ASP A 323 38.99 48.16 -46.47
N GLY A 324 38.23 49.22 -46.75
CA GLY A 324 37.45 49.99 -45.78
C GLY A 324 36.07 49.43 -45.39
N GLN A 325 35.53 48.42 -46.09
CA GLN A 325 34.14 47.95 -45.88
C GLN A 325 34.00 46.59 -45.18
N LEU A 326 35.12 45.93 -44.85
CA LEU A 326 35.14 44.60 -44.24
C LEU A 326 35.15 44.67 -42.70
N CYS A 327 34.52 43.69 -42.06
CA CYS A 327 34.50 43.49 -40.61
C CYS A 327 35.92 43.44 -40.06
N VAL A 328 36.24 44.28 -39.07
CA VAL A 328 37.60 44.35 -38.50
C VAL A 328 38.03 43.09 -37.75
N ILE A 329 37.07 42.22 -37.38
CA ILE A 329 37.34 40.99 -36.63
C ILE A 329 37.62 39.81 -37.56
N CYS A 330 36.73 39.54 -38.51
CA CYS A 330 36.87 38.37 -39.38
C CYS A 330 37.49 38.67 -40.74
N LEU A 331 37.59 39.95 -41.14
CA LEU A 331 38.11 40.44 -42.43
C LEU A 331 37.49 39.79 -43.68
N ARG A 332 36.42 39.00 -43.52
CA ARG A 332 35.79 38.22 -44.60
C ARG A 332 34.39 38.70 -44.97
N LYS A 333 33.69 39.35 -44.04
CA LYS A 333 32.27 39.76 -44.22
C LYS A 333 32.13 41.27 -44.10
N ARG A 334 31.18 41.88 -44.82
CA ARG A 334 30.90 43.33 -44.76
C ARG A 334 30.41 43.77 -43.38
N ARG A 335 30.66 45.02 -43.00
CA ARG A 335 30.19 45.62 -41.73
C ARG A 335 28.67 45.85 -41.81
N LYS A 336 27.89 45.21 -40.92
CA LYS A 336 26.41 45.27 -40.89
C LYS A 336 25.82 45.50 -39.48
N ALA A 337 26.67 45.52 -38.44
CA ALA A 337 26.24 45.64 -37.05
C ALA A 337 26.64 47.00 -36.45
N ALA A 338 25.66 47.77 -36.01
CA ALA A 338 25.85 49.05 -35.33
C ALA A 338 25.80 48.88 -33.80
N PHE A 339 26.80 49.42 -33.10
CA PHE A 339 26.89 49.37 -31.65
C PHE A 339 26.26 50.61 -31.00
N ILE A 340 25.33 50.45 -30.06
CA ILE A 340 24.69 51.56 -29.34
C ILE A 340 25.30 51.67 -27.93
N PRO A 341 25.68 52.87 -27.44
CA PRO A 341 25.35 54.21 -27.97
C PRO A 341 26.40 54.83 -28.91
N CYS A 342 27.54 54.17 -29.16
CA CYS A 342 28.64 54.80 -29.90
C CYS A 342 28.39 54.98 -31.41
N GLY A 343 27.40 54.29 -31.98
CA GLY A 343 26.98 54.41 -33.37
C GLY A 343 27.95 53.82 -34.39
N HIS A 344 29.01 53.12 -33.96
CA HIS A 344 30.03 52.62 -34.87
C HIS A 344 29.56 51.35 -35.61
N LEU A 345 29.71 51.36 -36.94
CA LEU A 345 29.47 50.21 -37.84
C LEU A 345 30.81 49.53 -38.14
N VAL A 346 31.21 48.54 -37.33
CA VAL A 346 32.59 48.01 -37.34
C VAL A 346 32.66 46.51 -37.68
N CYS A 347 31.59 45.77 -37.39
CA CYS A 347 31.60 44.31 -37.42
C CYS A 347 30.46 43.75 -38.28
N CYS A 348 30.57 42.49 -38.70
CA CYS A 348 29.43 41.71 -39.18
C CYS A 348 28.60 41.19 -38.00
N CYS A 349 27.35 40.78 -38.26
CA CYS A 349 26.42 40.34 -37.22
C CYS A 349 26.92 39.15 -36.39
N LYS A 350 27.55 38.15 -37.04
CA LYS A 350 28.13 36.99 -36.32
C LYS A 350 29.22 37.41 -35.33
N CYS A 351 30.12 38.32 -35.73
CA CYS A 351 31.19 38.80 -34.85
C CYS A 351 30.67 39.75 -33.76
N ALA A 352 29.64 40.54 -34.05
CA ALA A 352 29.04 41.46 -33.07
C ALA A 352 28.39 40.69 -31.90
N LEU A 353 27.70 39.58 -32.18
CA LEU A 353 27.14 38.69 -31.16
C LEU A 353 28.21 38.04 -30.26
N ILE A 354 29.40 37.77 -30.79
CA ILE A 354 30.53 37.24 -30.00
C ILE A 354 31.02 38.31 -29.02
N VAL A 355 31.12 39.57 -29.48
CA VAL A 355 31.51 40.70 -28.63
C VAL A 355 30.47 40.97 -27.53
N GLU A 356 29.18 40.90 -27.85
CA GLU A 356 28.09 41.04 -26.86
C GLU A 356 28.14 40.00 -25.74
N ARG A 357 28.61 38.79 -26.06
CA ARG A 357 28.67 37.67 -25.11
C ARG A 357 29.89 37.73 -24.18
N GLN A 358 30.81 38.68 -24.38
CA GLN A 358 31.96 38.89 -23.50
C GLN A 358 31.59 39.73 -22.27
N PHE A 359 32.36 39.59 -21.20
CA PHE A 359 32.04 40.12 -19.87
C PHE A 359 32.05 41.66 -19.79
N ASP A 360 32.64 42.34 -20.78
CA ASP A 360 32.57 43.80 -20.95
C ASP A 360 32.58 44.15 -22.45
N PRO A 361 31.39 44.31 -23.08
CA PRO A 361 31.30 44.48 -24.52
C PRO A 361 31.65 45.92 -24.90
N LEU A 362 32.90 46.12 -25.35
CA LEU A 362 33.42 47.39 -25.84
C LEU A 362 33.43 47.37 -27.38
N CYS A 363 33.13 48.50 -28.01
CA CYS A 363 33.23 48.57 -29.47
C CYS A 363 34.71 48.57 -29.91
N PRO A 364 35.12 47.76 -30.91
CA PRO A 364 36.54 47.59 -31.26
C PRO A 364 37.25 48.88 -31.71
N MET A 365 36.51 49.86 -32.26
CA MET A 365 37.07 51.16 -32.67
C MET A 365 37.51 52.06 -31.51
N LEU A 366 36.92 51.89 -30.32
CA LEU A 366 37.29 52.71 -29.15
C LEU A 366 38.58 52.24 -28.48
N LEU A 367 39.14 51.10 -28.90
CA LEU A 367 40.36 50.57 -28.30
C LEU A 367 41.63 51.28 -28.81
N ASP A 368 41.59 51.91 -29.99
CA ASP A 368 42.75 52.55 -30.61
C ASP A 368 42.90 54.05 -30.32
N VAL A 369 41.91 54.69 -29.69
CA VAL A 369 41.94 56.13 -29.36
C VAL A 369 41.89 56.34 -27.85
N LEU A 370 43.07 56.39 -27.25
CA LEU A 370 43.43 56.86 -25.91
C LEU A 370 42.27 57.38 -24.99
N LEU A 371 41.97 56.62 -23.94
CA LEU A 371 42.24 56.98 -22.53
C LEU A 371 42.08 58.45 -22.11
N ILE A 372 41.01 59.16 -22.51
CA ILE A 372 40.69 60.49 -21.99
C ILE A 372 39.17 60.61 -21.78
N THR A 373 38.78 60.74 -20.51
CA THR A 373 37.47 61.18 -20.00
C THR A 373 36.27 60.22 -20.12
N LEU A 374 36.00 59.51 -19.02
CA LEU A 374 34.68 59.09 -18.50
C LEU A 374 33.50 59.01 -19.49
N ARG A 375 33.27 57.80 -20.02
CA ARG A 375 31.98 57.08 -19.97
C ARG A 375 32.22 55.69 -20.56
N HIS A 376 32.08 54.64 -19.75
CA HIS A 376 31.96 53.26 -20.25
C HIS A 376 30.82 53.25 -21.28
N CYS A 377 31.13 53.23 -22.57
CA CYS A 377 30.17 52.85 -23.60
C CYS A 377 30.12 51.32 -23.62
N MET A 378 29.59 50.73 -22.54
CA MET A 378 29.13 49.35 -22.60
C MET A 378 28.09 49.29 -23.71
N VAL A 379 28.32 48.40 -24.67
CA VAL A 379 27.34 48.11 -25.71
C VAL A 379 26.10 47.58 -25.03
N THR A 380 25.01 48.33 -25.09
CA THR A 380 23.72 47.92 -24.50
C THR A 380 22.81 47.24 -25.51
N GLN A 381 23.05 47.46 -26.80
CA GLN A 381 22.24 46.92 -27.88
C GLN A 381 23.02 46.91 -29.19
N ILE A 382 22.86 45.83 -29.96
CA ILE A 382 23.40 45.69 -31.32
C ILE A 382 22.22 45.65 -32.28
N VAL A 383 22.21 46.55 -33.26
CA VAL A 383 21.25 46.54 -34.35
C VAL A 383 21.95 46.01 -35.59
N CYS A 384 21.48 44.87 -36.07
CA CYS A 384 21.85 44.31 -37.36
C CYS A 384 20.78 44.68 -38.37
N GLU A 385 21.18 45.27 -39.51
CA GLU A 385 20.24 45.34 -40.62
C GLU A 385 19.82 43.91 -41.01
N PRO A 386 18.50 43.65 -41.16
CA PRO A 386 18.04 42.39 -41.70
C PRO A 386 18.57 42.25 -43.13
N GLU A 387 19.10 41.08 -43.46
CA GLU A 387 19.33 40.75 -44.87
C GLU A 387 17.98 40.79 -45.56
N ASP A 388 17.85 41.65 -46.57
CA ASP A 388 16.71 41.67 -47.47
C ASP A 388 16.48 40.23 -47.94
N LEU A 389 15.36 39.65 -47.50
CA LEU A 389 14.82 38.45 -48.12
C LEU A 389 14.54 38.80 -49.57
N ASN A 390 15.41 38.34 -50.47
CA ASN A 390 15.00 37.99 -51.81
C ASN A 390 15.67 36.70 -52.25
#